data_AF-A0A6G1LCY2-F1
#
_entry.id   AF-A0A6G1LCY2-F1
#
_cell.length_a   1.000
_cell.length_b   1.000
_cell.length_c   1.000
_cell.angle_alpha   90.00
_cell.angle_beta   90.00
_cell.angle_gamma   90.00
#
_symmetry.space_group_name_H-M   'P 1'
#
loop_
_entity.id
_entity.type
_entity.pdbx_description
1 polymer ?
#
loop_
_entity_poly.entity_id
_entity_poly.type
_entity_poly.pdbx_seq_one_letter_code
_entity_poly.pdbx_strand_id
1 'polypeptide(L)'
;MPSTLCSAVAILLLFLTSCANASFGGGFFTYAKNEDTWIHEAESTLIVPAQPPNNKGIVALWIGMDMSDKDFIQSLIMSNVDIHNGEWHTYAFTLYPKGLPAERPHVFIKAGDRVSSHYIYNDATGQYDQTVTVNGQVASTLSTSDGHSLSCYSGLEC
;
A
#
# COMPACT_ATOMS: atom_id res chain seq x y z
N MET A 1 -60.84 -12.88 28.58
CA MET A 1 -61.09 -12.12 27.35
C MET A 1 -59.74 -11.66 26.82
N PRO A 2 -59.34 -12.05 25.61
CA PRO A 2 -57.98 -11.84 25.11
C PRO A 2 -57.82 -10.40 24.60
N SER A 3 -56.80 -9.69 25.05
CA SER A 3 -56.34 -8.47 24.38
C SER A 3 -55.34 -8.87 23.30
N THR A 4 -55.81 -8.76 22.06
CA THR A 4 -55.06 -8.93 20.81
C THR A 4 -53.78 -8.09 20.81
N LEU A 5 -52.64 -8.78 20.83
CA LEU A 5 -51.38 -8.33 20.22
C LEU A 5 -51.67 -7.99 18.76
N CYS A 6 -51.31 -6.80 18.29
CA CYS A 6 -51.12 -6.57 16.87
C CYS A 6 -50.10 -5.45 16.61
N SER A 7 -48.99 -5.87 16.00
CA SER A 7 -48.12 -5.12 15.08
C SER A 7 -47.29 -3.96 15.63
N ALA A 8 -46.16 -4.30 16.27
CA ALA A 8 -44.96 -3.48 16.12
C ALA A 8 -44.31 -3.84 14.78
N VAL A 9 -44.50 -3.00 13.76
CA VAL A 9 -43.75 -3.09 12.50
C VAL A 9 -42.33 -2.62 12.79
N ALA A 10 -41.42 -3.56 13.02
CA ALA A 10 -39.99 -3.28 13.05
C ALA A 10 -39.50 -3.18 11.59
N ILE A 11 -39.41 -1.96 11.06
CA ILE A 11 -38.69 -1.70 9.82
C ILE A 11 -37.20 -1.83 10.14
N LEU A 12 -36.64 -3.01 9.89
CA LEU A 12 -35.20 -3.22 9.90
C LEU A 12 -34.63 -2.56 8.63
N LEU A 13 -34.19 -1.30 8.74
CA LEU A 13 -33.33 -0.72 7.72
C LEU A 13 -32.02 -1.50 7.72
N LEU A 14 -31.88 -2.42 6.77
CA LEU A 14 -30.60 -2.94 6.34
C LEU A 14 -29.81 -1.76 5.78
N PHE A 15 -28.93 -1.18 6.58
CA PHE A 15 -27.82 -0.40 6.05
C PHE A 15 -26.96 -1.37 5.25
N LEU A 16 -27.23 -1.45 3.94
CA LEU A 16 -26.27 -1.91 2.96
C LEU A 16 -25.12 -0.89 2.98
N THR A 17 -24.24 -1.01 3.97
CA THR A 17 -22.91 -0.41 3.89
C THR A 17 -22.28 -1.03 2.66
N SER A 18 -22.22 -0.28 1.55
CA SER A 18 -21.43 -0.64 0.40
C SER A 18 -19.97 -0.65 0.87
N CYS A 19 -19.49 -1.79 1.34
CA CYS A 19 -18.07 -2.00 1.47
C CYS A 19 -17.51 -1.82 0.06
N ALA A 20 -16.73 -0.76 -0.17
CA ALA A 20 -15.88 -0.70 -1.35
C ALA A 20 -14.97 -1.93 -1.25
N ASN A 21 -15.19 -2.92 -2.11
CA ASN A 21 -14.34 -4.09 -2.16
C ASN A 21 -13.05 -3.65 -2.85
N ALA A 22 -11.97 -3.53 -2.08
CA ALA A 22 -10.63 -3.45 -2.64
C ALA A 22 -10.43 -4.64 -3.58
N SER A 23 -10.15 -4.37 -4.85
CA SER A 23 -9.93 -5.37 -5.88
C SER A 23 -8.48 -5.31 -6.35
N PHE A 24 -7.80 -6.46 -6.27
CA PHE A 24 -6.43 -6.57 -6.76
C PHE A 24 -6.41 -6.97 -8.23
N GLY A 25 -5.72 -6.18 -9.03
CA GLY A 25 -5.43 -6.44 -10.44
C GLY A 25 -4.19 -7.30 -10.63
N GLY A 26 -3.60 -7.21 -11.82
CA GLY A 26 -2.36 -7.91 -12.14
C GLY A 26 -1.17 -7.41 -11.32
N GLY A 27 -0.22 -8.32 -11.06
CA GLY A 27 0.97 -8.06 -10.29
C GLY A 27 2.09 -9.04 -10.61
N PHE A 28 3.30 -8.71 -10.19
CA PHE A 28 4.44 -9.62 -10.16
C PHE A 28 4.66 -10.09 -8.72
N PHE A 29 5.06 -11.34 -8.54
CA PHE A 29 5.38 -11.90 -7.22
C PHE A 29 6.62 -12.79 -7.34
N THR A 30 7.56 -12.61 -6.42
CA THR A 30 8.67 -13.53 -6.17
C THR A 30 8.75 -13.84 -4.69
N TYR A 31 9.26 -15.02 -4.35
CA TYR A 31 9.32 -15.52 -2.98
C TYR A 31 10.72 -16.01 -2.65
N ALA A 32 11.08 -15.87 -1.38
CA ALA A 32 12.17 -16.64 -0.81
C ALA A 32 11.86 -18.14 -0.89
N LYS A 33 12.90 -18.97 -1.03
CA LYS A 33 12.74 -20.40 -1.31
C LYS A 33 12.28 -21.19 -0.08
N ASN A 34 12.72 -20.79 1.10
CA ASN A 34 12.43 -21.40 2.40
C ASN A 34 12.72 -20.42 3.54
N GLU A 35 12.45 -20.83 4.79
CA GLU A 35 12.59 -20.01 6.01
C GLU A 35 14.04 -19.56 6.32
N ASP A 36 15.05 -20.19 5.72
CA ASP A 36 16.47 -19.83 5.89
C ASP A 36 16.99 -18.91 4.78
N THR A 37 16.12 -18.50 3.85
CA THR A 37 16.45 -17.58 2.76
C THR A 37 15.54 -16.36 2.82
N TRP A 38 16.07 -15.20 2.50
CA TRP A 38 15.30 -13.97 2.41
C TRP A 38 15.83 -13.09 1.29
N ILE A 39 15.01 -12.13 0.88
CA ILE A 39 15.40 -11.13 -0.12
C ILE A 39 16.22 -10.06 0.58
N HIS A 40 17.54 -10.03 0.32
CA HIS A 40 18.43 -9.03 0.92
C HIS A 40 18.22 -7.64 0.31
N GLU A 41 17.97 -7.56 -0.99
CA GLU A 41 17.78 -6.30 -1.70
C GLU A 41 16.76 -6.46 -2.83
N ALA A 42 15.90 -5.45 -3.00
CA ALA A 42 14.96 -5.36 -4.11
C ALA A 42 14.90 -3.93 -4.63
N GLU A 43 15.00 -3.78 -5.95
CA GLU A 43 14.82 -2.50 -6.63
C GLU A 43 13.81 -2.65 -7.76
N SER A 44 12.97 -1.63 -7.93
CA SER A 44 12.03 -1.55 -9.03
C SER A 44 11.86 -0.10 -9.47
N THR A 45 11.43 0.09 -10.72
CA THR A 45 11.03 1.40 -11.23
C THR A 45 9.68 1.29 -11.91
N LEU A 46 8.71 2.07 -11.44
CA LEU A 46 7.46 2.31 -12.13
C LEU A 46 7.58 3.57 -12.98
N ILE A 47 7.22 3.46 -14.25
CA ILE A 47 6.90 4.63 -15.07
C ILE A 47 5.43 4.94 -14.82
N VAL A 48 5.15 6.10 -14.21
CA VAL A 48 3.80 6.45 -13.77
C VAL A 48 2.86 6.48 -14.99
N PRO A 49 1.77 5.70 -14.99
CA PRO A 49 0.82 5.71 -16.09
C PRO A 49 -0.01 7.00 -16.09
N ALA A 50 -0.72 7.25 -17.19
CA ALA A 50 -1.82 8.20 -17.16
C ALA A 50 -2.82 7.80 -16.06
N GLN A 51 -3.42 8.78 -15.39
CA GLN A 51 -4.48 8.50 -14.43
C GLN A 51 -5.62 7.73 -15.09
N PRO A 52 -6.22 6.73 -14.40
CA PRO A 52 -7.37 6.03 -14.93
C PRO A 52 -8.50 7.03 -15.23
N PRO A 53 -9.08 7.00 -16.45
CA PRO A 53 -10.18 7.89 -16.77
C PRO A 53 -11.38 7.57 -15.88
N ASN A 54 -12.02 8.61 -15.33
CA ASN A 54 -13.16 8.49 -14.43
C ASN A 54 -12.88 7.72 -13.12
N ASN A 55 -11.65 7.77 -12.58
CA ASN A 55 -11.40 7.30 -11.22
C ASN A 55 -12.30 8.08 -10.23
N LYS A 56 -13.13 7.36 -9.48
CA LYS A 56 -14.04 7.93 -8.45
C LYS A 56 -13.66 7.51 -7.03
N GLY A 57 -12.54 6.82 -6.87
CA GLY A 57 -12.09 6.28 -5.59
C GLY A 57 -10.58 6.37 -5.45
N ILE A 58 -10.02 5.38 -4.77
CA ILE A 58 -8.58 5.26 -4.56
C ILE A 58 -8.06 4.22 -5.56
N VAL A 59 -7.00 4.56 -6.27
CA VAL A 59 -6.22 3.58 -7.03
C VAL A 59 -4.82 3.59 -6.46
N ALA A 60 -4.29 2.43 -6.13
CA ALA A 60 -2.95 2.26 -5.60
C ALA A 60 -2.15 1.27 -6.44
N LEU A 61 -0.92 1.67 -6.76
CA LEU A 61 0.09 0.81 -7.33
C LEU A 61 1.09 0.52 -6.22
N TRP A 62 1.13 -0.75 -5.84
CA TRP A 62 1.96 -1.28 -4.77
C TRP A 62 3.22 -1.85 -5.37
N ILE A 63 4.34 -1.56 -4.72
CA ILE A 63 5.55 -2.35 -4.83
C ILE A 63 5.98 -2.56 -3.39
N GLY A 64 6.19 -3.81 -2.97
CA GLY A 64 6.46 -4.09 -1.58
C GLY A 64 7.04 -5.46 -1.34
N MET A 65 7.28 -5.73 -0.06
CA MET A 65 7.80 -6.98 0.44
C MET A 65 7.01 -7.41 1.68
N ASP A 66 6.58 -8.67 1.69
CA ASP A 66 5.99 -9.28 2.88
C ASP A 66 7.09 -9.60 3.89
N MET A 67 6.84 -9.27 5.15
CA MET A 67 7.80 -9.41 6.23
C MET A 67 7.43 -10.60 7.13
N SER A 68 8.42 -11.30 7.69
CA SER A 68 8.21 -12.48 8.52
C SER A 68 7.38 -12.22 9.78
N ASP A 69 7.38 -10.98 10.30
CA ASP A 69 6.59 -10.59 11.47
C ASP A 69 5.15 -10.14 11.15
N LYS A 70 4.62 -10.53 9.98
CA LYS A 70 3.25 -10.25 9.52
C LYS A 70 2.97 -8.75 9.31
N ASP A 71 3.99 -8.03 8.85
CA ASP A 71 3.89 -6.67 8.30
C ASP A 71 4.23 -6.71 6.79
N PHE A 72 4.18 -5.57 6.14
CA PHE A 72 4.75 -5.33 4.81
C PHE A 72 5.42 -3.96 4.77
N ILE A 73 6.56 -3.91 4.08
CA ILE A 73 7.23 -2.67 3.70
C ILE A 73 7.00 -2.43 2.21
N GLN A 74 6.52 -1.24 1.84
CA GLN A 74 6.04 -1.00 0.48
C GLN A 74 6.05 0.48 0.11
N SER A 75 6.24 0.77 -1.17
CA SER A 75 6.07 2.10 -1.72
C SER A 75 4.67 2.20 -2.26
N LEU A 76 4.01 3.31 -1.97
CA LEU A 76 2.68 3.59 -2.46
C LEU A 76 2.78 4.60 -3.57
N ILE A 77 2.21 4.28 -4.73
CA ILE A 77 1.89 5.26 -5.77
C ILE A 77 0.37 5.29 -5.87
N MET A 78 -0.25 6.37 -5.39
CA MET A 78 -1.69 6.42 -5.17
C MET A 78 -2.32 7.60 -5.88
N SER A 79 -3.54 7.38 -6.37
CA SER A 79 -4.46 8.39 -6.86
C SER A 79 -5.69 8.31 -5.95
N ASN A 80 -5.90 9.34 -5.14
CA ASN A 80 -7.05 9.43 -4.25
C ASN A 80 -7.82 10.71 -4.56
N VAL A 81 -9.08 10.60 -4.99
CA VAL A 81 -9.91 11.76 -5.37
C VAL A 81 -10.04 12.82 -4.27
N ASP A 82 -9.95 12.41 -2.99
CA ASP A 82 -10.01 13.31 -1.85
C ASP A 82 -8.68 14.03 -1.57
N ILE A 83 -7.58 13.57 -2.19
CA ILE A 83 -6.23 14.15 -2.07
C ILE A 83 -5.86 14.79 -3.42
N HIS A 84 -5.77 16.11 -3.42
CA HIS A 84 -5.33 16.88 -4.59
C HIS A 84 -6.06 16.49 -5.89
N ASN A 85 -7.38 16.29 -5.79
CA ASN A 85 -8.26 15.96 -6.91
C ASN A 85 -7.84 14.69 -7.68
N GLY A 86 -7.31 13.69 -6.97
CA GLY A 86 -6.94 12.41 -7.55
C GLY A 86 -5.54 12.36 -8.14
N GLU A 87 -4.76 13.46 -8.13
CA GLU A 87 -3.38 13.45 -8.64
C GLU A 87 -2.55 12.33 -8.03
N TRP A 88 -1.65 11.77 -8.85
CA TRP A 88 -0.75 10.74 -8.36
C TRP A 88 0.16 11.33 -7.28
N HIS A 89 0.36 10.58 -6.21
CA HIS A 89 1.36 10.88 -5.20
C HIS A 89 2.06 9.62 -4.74
N THR A 90 3.27 9.76 -4.22
CA THR A 90 4.05 8.61 -3.75
C THR A 90 4.76 8.86 -2.43
N TYR A 91 4.95 7.77 -1.68
CA TYR A 91 5.64 7.75 -0.40
C TYR A 91 6.03 6.32 0.03
N ALA A 92 6.99 6.25 0.95
CA ALA A 92 7.40 5.05 1.65
C ALA A 92 6.38 4.65 2.73
N PHE A 93 6.14 3.35 2.90
CA PHE A 93 5.08 2.86 3.76
C PHE A 93 5.40 1.52 4.44
N THR A 94 4.99 1.39 5.70
CA THR A 94 4.81 0.11 6.42
C THR A 94 3.43 0.04 7.07
N LEU A 95 2.85 -1.15 7.25
CA LEU A 95 1.50 -1.32 7.82
C LEU A 95 1.45 -0.91 9.28
N TYR A 96 2.38 -1.40 10.09
CA TYR A 96 2.45 -1.06 11.50
C TYR A 96 3.66 -0.16 11.77
N PRO A 97 3.51 1.18 11.68
CA PRO A 97 4.60 2.13 11.94
C PRO A 97 5.06 2.10 13.40
N LYS A 98 5.93 1.17 13.75
CA LYS A 98 6.54 1.06 15.08
C LYS A 98 7.55 2.19 15.25
N GLY A 99 7.11 3.31 15.83
CA GLY A 99 7.98 4.46 16.14
C GLY A 99 8.21 5.43 14.97
N LEU A 100 7.45 5.31 13.88
CA LEU A 100 7.50 6.26 12.77
C LEU A 100 6.53 7.43 12.99
N PRO A 101 6.81 8.64 12.45
CA PRO A 101 5.89 9.77 12.50
C PRO A 101 4.51 9.42 11.92
N ALA A 102 3.45 10.01 12.50
CA ALA A 102 2.08 9.80 12.03
C ALA A 102 1.85 10.37 10.62
N GLU A 103 2.48 11.50 10.32
CA GLU A 103 2.48 12.09 8.98
C GLU A 103 3.64 11.52 8.17
N ARG A 104 3.34 11.03 6.96
CA ARG A 104 4.35 10.53 6.04
C ARG A 104 4.50 11.53 4.89
N PRO A 105 5.71 12.05 4.65
CA PRO A 105 5.93 12.96 3.53
C PRO A 105 5.62 12.21 2.24
N HIS A 106 4.65 12.74 1.47
CA HIS A 106 4.35 12.30 0.13
C HIS A 106 4.65 13.39 -0.87
N VAL A 107 4.98 12.99 -2.09
CA VAL A 107 5.30 13.90 -3.18
C VAL A 107 4.32 13.64 -4.33
N PHE A 108 3.76 14.71 -4.88
CA PHE A 108 2.92 14.64 -6.08
C PHE A 108 3.79 14.37 -7.31
N ILE A 109 3.28 13.50 -8.17
CA ILE A 109 3.95 13.02 -9.38
C ILE A 109 2.96 13.03 -10.53
N LYS A 110 3.48 12.92 -11.75
CA LYS A 110 2.67 12.91 -12.97
C LYS A 110 3.01 11.73 -13.86
N ALA A 111 2.13 11.46 -14.83
CA ALA A 111 2.37 10.46 -15.85
C ALA A 111 3.74 10.68 -16.52
N GLY A 112 4.51 9.60 -16.68
CA GLY A 112 5.86 9.61 -17.23
C GLY A 112 6.98 9.83 -16.21
N ASP A 113 6.68 10.28 -14.98
CA ASP A 113 7.68 10.30 -13.91
C ASP A 113 8.16 8.87 -13.60
N ARG A 114 9.42 8.75 -13.18
CA ARG A 114 10.04 7.50 -12.78
C ARG A 114 10.02 7.41 -11.26
N VAL A 115 9.20 6.53 -10.70
CA VAL A 115 9.22 6.23 -9.27
C VAL A 115 10.04 4.97 -9.07
N SER A 116 11.19 5.07 -8.40
CA SER A 116 11.94 3.88 -8.01
C SER A 116 11.78 3.59 -6.53
N SER A 117 11.57 2.32 -6.23
CA SER A 117 11.44 1.80 -4.88
C SER A 117 12.59 0.84 -4.64
N HIS A 118 13.43 1.21 -3.68
CA HIS A 118 14.61 0.45 -3.27
C HIS A 118 14.41 0.00 -1.84
N TYR A 119 14.64 -1.30 -1.61
CA TYR A 119 14.61 -1.93 -0.31
C TYR A 119 15.91 -2.68 -0.09
N ILE A 120 16.53 -2.52 1.07
CA ILE A 120 17.77 -3.22 1.40
C ILE A 120 17.78 -3.61 2.87
N TYR A 121 18.20 -4.85 3.14
CA TYR A 121 18.45 -5.32 4.49
C TYR A 121 19.79 -4.79 4.99
N ASN A 122 19.77 -4.18 6.17
CA ASN A 122 20.93 -3.61 6.82
C ASN A 122 21.42 -4.56 7.91
N ASP A 123 22.42 -5.38 7.59
CA ASP A 123 22.98 -6.40 8.49
C ASP A 123 23.51 -5.82 9.82
N ALA A 124 23.89 -4.55 9.86
CA ALA A 124 24.38 -3.90 11.07
C ALA A 124 23.26 -3.52 12.04
N THR A 125 22.05 -3.25 11.53
CA THR A 125 20.91 -2.82 12.36
C THR A 125 19.79 -3.85 12.44
N GLY A 126 19.79 -4.85 11.56
CA GLY A 126 18.72 -5.85 11.44
C GLY A 126 17.43 -5.28 10.86
N GLN A 127 17.48 -4.14 10.17
CA GLN A 127 16.31 -3.46 9.60
C GLN A 127 16.29 -3.56 8.08
N TYR A 128 15.11 -3.40 7.48
CA TYR A 128 14.97 -3.05 6.06
C TYR A 128 14.84 -1.55 5.91
N ASP A 129 15.71 -0.97 5.10
CA ASP A 129 15.66 0.42 4.69
C ASP A 129 14.92 0.50 3.35
N GLN A 130 13.88 1.34 3.30
CA GLN A 130 13.14 1.70 2.09
C GLN A 130 13.51 3.12 1.66
N THR A 131 13.85 3.28 0.39
CA THR A 131 14.01 4.57 -0.27
C THR A 131 13.10 4.65 -1.50
N VAL A 132 12.24 5.66 -1.53
CA VAL A 132 11.45 6.02 -2.72
C VAL A 132 12.10 7.22 -3.37
N THR A 133 12.41 7.11 -4.67
CA THR A 133 12.91 8.22 -5.48
C THR A 133 11.96 8.55 -6.61
N VAL A 134 11.85 9.83 -6.94
CA VAL A 134 11.12 10.34 -8.10
C VAL A 134 12.14 11.01 -9.02
N ASN A 135 12.25 10.52 -10.25
CA ASN A 135 13.20 11.02 -11.25
C ASN A 135 14.65 11.11 -10.70
N GLY A 136 15.04 10.14 -9.87
CA GLY A 136 16.37 10.06 -9.25
C GLY A 136 16.57 10.92 -8.00
N GLN A 137 15.55 11.65 -7.54
CA GLN A 137 15.60 12.42 -6.30
C GLN A 137 14.85 11.70 -5.19
N VAL A 138 15.41 11.67 -3.98
CA VAL A 138 14.75 11.06 -2.82
C VAL A 138 13.47 11.81 -2.48
N ALA A 139 12.35 11.10 -2.52
CA ALA A 139 11.03 11.61 -2.16
C ALA A 139 10.67 11.27 -0.71
N SER A 140 10.98 10.04 -0.27
CA SER A 140 10.71 9.59 1.09
C SER A 140 11.56 8.38 1.44
N THR A 141 11.87 8.23 2.72
CA THR A 141 12.59 7.07 3.28
C THR A 141 11.90 6.56 4.52
N LEU A 142 12.10 5.28 4.82
CA LEU A 142 11.56 4.60 5.99
C LEU A 142 12.47 3.42 6.34
N SER A 143 12.57 3.05 7.61
CA SER A 143 13.20 1.80 8.04
C SER A 143 12.23 1.00 8.90
N THR A 144 12.27 -0.32 8.81
CA THR A 144 11.50 -1.21 9.69
C THR A 144 12.32 -2.39 10.22
N SER A 145 11.92 -2.91 11.38
CA SER A 145 12.54 -4.05 12.08
C SER A 145 11.62 -5.29 12.11
N ASP A 146 10.69 -5.40 11.15
CA ASP A 146 9.67 -6.47 11.09
C ASP A 146 10.19 -7.83 10.56
N GLY A 147 11.44 -8.15 10.86
CA GLY A 147 12.08 -9.41 10.46
C GLY A 147 12.58 -9.42 9.03
N HIS A 148 12.50 -10.57 8.36
CA HIS A 148 13.08 -10.80 7.02
C HIS A 148 12.02 -10.78 5.91
N SER A 149 12.40 -10.29 4.72
CA SER A 149 11.53 -10.30 3.55
C SER A 149 11.36 -11.73 3.00
N LEU A 150 10.11 -12.18 2.97
CA LEU A 150 9.71 -13.49 2.45
C LEU A 150 9.25 -13.43 0.99
N SER A 151 8.86 -12.25 0.52
CA SER A 151 8.40 -12.02 -0.83
C SER A 151 8.74 -10.60 -1.29
N CYS A 152 8.75 -10.40 -2.61
CA CYS A 152 8.70 -9.09 -3.23
C CYS A 152 7.61 -9.11 -4.28
N TYR A 153 6.77 -8.08 -4.30
CA TYR A 153 5.60 -8.04 -5.17
C TYR A 153 5.36 -6.66 -5.76
N SER A 154 4.59 -6.66 -6.85
CA SER A 154 3.84 -5.49 -7.30
C SER A 154 2.36 -5.82 -7.36
N GLY A 155 1.52 -4.80 -7.23
CA GLY A 155 0.07 -4.95 -7.32
C GLY A 155 -0.61 -3.67 -7.77
N LEU A 156 -1.80 -3.83 -8.34
CA LEU A 156 -2.77 -2.76 -8.55
C LEU A 156 -3.94 -3.01 -7.60
N GLU A 157 -4.37 -2.01 -6.84
CA GLU A 157 -5.61 -2.07 -6.04
C GLU A 157 -6.52 -0.90 -6.41
N CYS A 158 -7.81 -1.15 -6.46
CA CYS A 158 -8.87 -0.17 -6.69
C CYS A 158 -10.15 -0.51 -5.93
#